data_AF-A0A5S5D1C9-F1
#
_entry.id   AF-A0A5S5D1C9-F1
#
_cell.length_a   1.000
_cell.length_b   1.000
_cell.length_c   1.000
_cell.angle_alpha   90.00
_cell.angle_beta   90.00
_cell.angle_gamma   90.00
#
_symmetry.space_group_name_H-M   'P 1'
#
loop_
_entity.id
_entity.type
_entity.pdbx_description
1 polymer ?
#
loop_
_entity_poly.entity_id
_entity_poly.type
_entity_poly.pdbx_seq_one_letter_code
_entity_poly.pdbx_strand_id
1 'polypeptide(L)' 'MSEDQRPLLRVVKGEPSAEELAALTVVVAALSQPRERRRATPVGAWASYADRHRGALQHGTGGWRAAGRYA' A
#
# COMPACT_ATOMS: atom_id res chain seq x y z
N MET A 1 29.01 19.31 -12.18
CA MET A 1 27.83 18.77 -12.86
C MET A 1 26.73 18.67 -11.81
N SER A 2 25.91 19.71 -11.65
CA SER A 2 24.74 19.62 -10.79
C SER A 2 23.72 18.79 -11.55
N GLU A 3 23.48 17.57 -11.09
CA GLU A 3 22.41 16.75 -11.62
C GLU A 3 21.10 17.52 -11.53
N ASP A 4 20.34 17.52 -12.62
CA ASP A 4 19.08 18.23 -12.81
C ASP A 4 17.95 17.51 -12.03
N GLN A 5 18.15 17.34 -10.72
CA GLN A 5 17.19 16.71 -9.83
C GLN A 5 16.13 17.75 -9.49
N ARG A 6 14.88 17.48 -9.90
CA ARG A 6 13.75 18.33 -9.53
C ARG A 6 13.68 18.47 -8.01
N PRO A 7 13.60 19.69 -7.46
CA PRO A 7 13.59 19.91 -6.02
C PRO A 7 12.35 19.28 -5.40
N LEU A 8 12.52 18.62 -4.25
CA LEU A 8 11.42 18.00 -3.48
C LEU A 8 10.42 19.04 -2.95
N LEU A 9 10.91 20.21 -2.55
CA LEU A 9 10.12 21.34 -2.06
C LEU A 9 10.68 22.64 -2.65
N ARG A 10 9.77 23.59 -2.98
CA ARG A 10 10.13 24.93 -3.45
C ARG A 10 9.31 25.97 -2.69
N VAL A 11 10.00 26.92 -2.06
CA VAL A 11 9.36 28.09 -1.45
C VAL A 11 8.97 29.06 -2.58
N VAL A 12 7.68 29.31 -2.73
CA VAL A 12 7.16 30.22 -3.76
C VAL A 12 6.92 31.63 -3.18
N LYS A 13 6.73 31.72 -1.85
CA LYS A 13 6.48 32.97 -1.14
C LYS A 13 6.88 32.83 0.34
N GLY A 14 7.35 33.93 0.92
CA GLY A 14 7.76 34.01 2.33
C GLY A 14 9.23 33.66 2.54
N GLU A 15 9.73 33.96 3.74
CA GLU A 15 11.09 33.64 4.19
C GLU A 15 10.98 32.72 5.41
N PRO A 16 10.75 31.41 5.21
CA PRO A 16 10.63 30.47 6.33
C PRO A 16 11.97 30.35 7.06
N SER A 17 11.91 30.15 8.38
CA SER A 17 13.11 29.86 9.15
C SER A 17 13.70 28.49 8.77
N ALA A 18 14.96 28.26 9.15
CA ALA A 18 15.61 26.97 8.96
C ALA A 18 14.84 25.83 9.66
N GLU A 19 14.29 26.12 10.85
CA GLU A 19 13.50 25.18 11.64
C GLU A 19 12.18 24.82 10.95
N GLU A 20 11.49 25.80 10.35
CA GLU A 20 10.24 25.57 9.62
C GLU A 20 10.45 24.72 8.36
N LEU A 21 11.52 25.02 7.61
CA LEU A 21 11.92 24.22 6.44
C LEU A 21 12.29 22.79 6.83
N ALA A 22 13.02 22.62 7.93
CA ALA A 22 13.38 21.31 8.45
C ALA A 22 12.13 20.52 8.87
N ALA A 23 11.21 21.14 9.61
CA ALA A 23 9.97 20.52 10.04
C ALA A 23 9.13 20.03 8.85
N LEU A 24 8.95 20.88 7.83
CA LEU A 24 8.19 20.51 6.64
C LEU A 24 8.87 19.37 5.85
N THR A 25 10.20 19.41 5.74
CA THR A 25 10.98 18.35 5.07
C THR A 25 10.80 17.01 5.77
N VAL A 26 10.84 16.98 7.10
CA VAL A 26 10.62 15.75 7.89
C VAL A 26 9.22 15.19 7.65
N VAL A 27 8.18 16.02 7.64
CA VAL A 27 6.81 15.58 7.38
C VAL A 27 6.68 14.98 5.97
N VAL A 28 7.20 15.67 4.95
CA VAL A 28 7.14 15.20 3.56
C VAL A 28 7.91 13.91 3.38
N ALA A 29 9.11 13.80 3.99
CA ALA A 29 9.89 12.58 3.99
C ALA A 29 9.11 11.42 4.63
N ALA A 30 8.52 11.64 5.81
CA ALA A 30 7.73 10.63 6.51
C ALA A 30 6.51 10.16 5.70
N LEU A 31 5.80 11.08 5.03
CA LEU A 31 4.66 10.74 4.18
C LEU A 31 5.06 10.03 2.88
N SER A 32 6.27 10.28 2.38
CA SER A 32 6.81 9.67 1.17
C SER A 32 7.43 8.30 1.41
N GLN A 33 7.59 7.87 2.67
CA GLN A 33 8.16 6.56 2.97
C GLN A 33 7.28 5.44 2.40
N PRO A 34 7.88 4.49 1.65
CA PRO A 34 7.18 3.29 1.22
C PRO A 34 6.62 2.57 2.45
N ARG A 35 5.29 2.42 2.50
CA ARG A 35 4.67 1.62 3.55
C ARG A 35 5.01 0.16 3.30
N GLU A 36 5.39 -0.55 4.34
CA GLU A 36 5.60 -1.99 4.25
C GLU A 36 4.32 -2.65 3.73
N ARG A 37 4.43 -3.27 2.56
CA ARG A 37 3.29 -3.93 1.93
C ARG A 37 3.02 -5.22 2.68
N ARG A 38 2.12 -5.16 3.66
CA ARG A 38 1.66 -6.35 4.35
C ARG A 38 0.84 -7.19 3.39
N ARG A 39 1.22 -8.47 3.22
CA ARG A 39 0.38 -9.42 2.50
C ARG A 39 -0.94 -9.54 3.25
N ALA A 40 -2.05 -9.37 2.54
CA ALA A 40 -3.36 -9.62 3.13
C ALA A 40 -3.39 -11.06 3.67
N THR A 41 -3.93 -11.24 4.87
CA THR A 41 -4.16 -12.57 5.43
C THR A 41 -5.01 -13.35 4.44
N PRO A 42 -4.55 -14.50 3.93
CA PRO A 42 -5.36 -15.32 3.05
C PRO A 42 -6.67 -15.69 3.74
N VAL A 43 -7.77 -15.46 3.04
CA VAL A 43 -9.11 -15.84 3.50
C VAL A 43 -9.50 -17.16 2.86
N GLY A 44 -10.32 -17.95 3.57
CA GLY A 44 -10.93 -19.14 2.98
C GLY A 44 -11.82 -18.77 1.78
N ALA A 45 -12.17 -19.76 0.95
CA ALA A 45 -12.90 -19.53 -0.29
C ALA A 45 -14.19 -18.71 -0.08
N TRP A 46 -14.95 -18.95 1.00
CA TRP A 46 -16.20 -18.24 1.30
C TRP A 46 -16.06 -16.72 1.43
N ALA A 47 -14.89 -16.24 1.86
CA ALA A 47 -14.60 -14.82 2.01
C ALA A 47 -13.74 -14.27 0.85
N SER A 48 -13.43 -15.11 -0.14
CA SER A 48 -12.62 -14.74 -1.30
C SER A 48 -13.41 -13.85 -2.25
N TYR A 49 -12.81 -12.75 -2.68
CA TYR A 49 -13.38 -11.92 -3.75
C TYR A 49 -13.46 -12.66 -5.09
N ALA A 50 -12.67 -13.72 -5.29
CA ALA A 50 -12.71 -14.54 -6.50
C ALA A 50 -14.10 -15.18 -6.72
N ASP A 51 -14.87 -15.44 -5.65
CA ASP A 51 -16.23 -15.97 -5.73
C ASP A 51 -17.22 -14.98 -6.37
N ARG A 52 -16.90 -13.68 -6.43
CA ARG A 52 -17.70 -12.69 -7.17
C ARG A 52 -17.53 -12.75 -8.68
N HIS A 53 -16.44 -13.34 -9.16
CA HIS A 53 -16.06 -13.35 -10.58
C HIS A 53 -15.99 -14.76 -11.17
N ARG A 54 -15.97 -15.82 -10.35
CA ARG A 54 -15.95 -17.22 -10.80
C ARG A 54 -17.30 -17.88 -10.63
N GLY A 55 -17.63 -18.79 -11.55
CA GLY A 55 -18.82 -19.63 -11.47
C GLY A 55 -18.74 -20.66 -10.35
N ALA A 56 -19.87 -21.31 -10.05
CA ALA A 56 -20.01 -22.28 -8.98
C ALA A 56 -18.90 -23.35 -9.00
N LEU A 57 -18.34 -23.64 -7.82
CA LEU A 57 -17.30 -24.65 -7.64
C LEU A 57 -17.88 -26.04 -7.98
N GLN A 58 -17.14 -26.81 -8.77
CA GLN A 58 -17.50 -28.19 -9.10
C GLN A 58 -17.49 -29.07 -7.85
N HIS A 59 -18.49 -29.92 -7.69
CA HIS A 59 -18.52 -30.88 -6.60
C HIS A 59 -17.38 -31.89 -6.76
N GLY A 60 -16.63 -32.14 -5.68
CA GLY A 60 -15.48 -33.04 -5.73
C GLY A 60 -14.85 -33.26 -4.36
N THR A 61 -14.07 -34.33 -4.26
CA THR A 61 -13.43 -34.74 -3.00
C THR A 61 -12.56 -33.61 -2.45
N GLY A 62 -12.91 -33.13 -1.24
CA GLY A 62 -12.17 -32.06 -0.57
C GLY A 62 -12.67 -30.64 -0.82
N GLY A 63 -13.67 -30.41 -1.68
CA GLY A 63 -14.22 -29.08 -1.96
C GLY A 63 -14.70 -28.35 -0.70
N TRP A 64 -15.45 -29.04 0.16
CA TRP A 64 -15.89 -28.52 1.46
C TRP A 64 -14.74 -28.16 2.40
N ARG A 65 -13.65 -28.95 2.39
CA ARG A 65 -12.47 -28.67 3.21
C ARG A 65 -11.64 -27.52 2.66
N ALA A 66 -11.57 -27.36 1.35
CA ALA A 66 -10.86 -26.24 0.71
C ALA A 66 -11.54 -24.90 1.00
N ALA A 67 -12.86 -24.90 1.17
CA ALA A 67 -13.62 -23.68 1.37
C ALA A 67 -13.39 -22.99 2.72
N GLY A 68 -13.11 -23.75 3.78
CA GLY A 68 -12.90 -23.23 5.14
C GLY A 68 -11.43 -23.04 5.55
N ARG A 69 -10.46 -23.39 4.69
CA ARG A 69 -9.03 -23.24 5.02
C ARG A 69 -8.50 -21.92 4.49
N TYR A 70 -7.76 -21.21 5.33
CA TYR A 70 -6.83 -20.17 4.91
C TYR A 70 -5.61 -20.81 4.23
N ALA A 71 -5.11 -20.20 3.16
CA ALA A 71 -3.89 -20.62 2.45
C ALA A 71 -2.62 -20.03 3.06
#